data_AF-A0A3D3PM86-F1
#
_entry.id   AF-A0A3D3PM86-F1
#
_cell.length_a   1.000
_cell.length_b   1.000
_cell.length_c   1.000
_cell.angle_alpha   90.00
_cell.angle_beta   90.00
_cell.angle_gamma   90.00
#
_symmetry.space_group_name_H-M   'P 1'
#
loop_
_entity.id
_entity.type
_entity.pdbx_description
1 polymer ?
#
loop_
_entity_poly.entity_id
_entity_poly.type
_entity_poly.pdbx_seq_one_letter_code
_entity_poly.pdbx_strand_id
1 'polypeptide(L)' 'NTALEEIVMAVRTRKDYFNLELSIDTTQIVPASKLVSQITGFAVQPNKAVVGANAFAHASGIHQDG' A
#
# COMPACT_ATOMS: atom_id res chain seq x y z
N ASN A 1 -1.18 -1.80 17.32
CA ASN A 1 -0.28 -1.35 16.24
C ASN A 1 -1.06 -1.38 14.94
N THR A 2 -0.83 -0.43 14.03
CA THR A 2 -1.53 -0.29 12.74
C THR A 2 -0.52 0.01 11.64
N ALA A 3 -0.74 -0.52 10.43
CA ALA A 3 0.19 -0.29 9.32
C ALA A 3 0.12 1.16 8.82
N LEU A 4 1.27 1.82 8.74
CA LEU A 4 1.38 3.23 8.35
C LEU A 4 0.81 3.46 6.95
N GLU A 5 1.20 2.62 6.00
CA GLU A 5 0.82 2.73 4.60
C GLU A 5 -0.69 2.65 4.39
N GLU A 6 -1.39 1.84 5.19
CA GLU A 6 -2.84 1.70 5.09
C GLU A 6 -3.56 2.96 5.57
N ILE A 7 -3.15 3.51 6.71
CA ILE A 7 -3.77 4.72 7.26
C ILE A 7 -3.46 5.94 6.40
N VAL A 8 -2.19 6.08 5.99
CA VAL A 8 -1.78 7.19 5.11
C VAL A 8 -2.56 7.15 3.80
N MET A 9 -2.69 5.98 3.17
CA MET A 9 -3.41 5.86 1.92
C MET A 9 -4.93 6.00 2.11
N ALA A 10 -5.50 5.52 3.21
CA ALA A 10 -6.92 5.72 3.51
C ALA A 10 -7.26 7.21 3.68
N VAL A 11 -6.50 7.94 4.50
CA VAL A 11 -6.71 9.37 4.74
C VAL A 11 -6.44 10.18 3.48
N ARG A 12 -5.37 9.89 2.75
CA ARG A 12 -5.05 10.58 1.49
C ARG A 12 -6.12 10.36 0.42
N THR A 13 -6.65 9.14 0.32
CA THR A 13 -7.71 8.80 -0.66
C THR A 13 -9.04 9.46 -0.31
N ARG A 14 -9.34 9.59 0.99
CA ARG A 14 -10.59 10.17 1.50
C ARG A 14 -10.36 11.50 2.21
N LYS A 15 -9.43 12.31 1.70
CA LYS A 15 -9.08 13.60 2.30
C LYS A 15 -10.26 14.56 2.37
N ASP A 16 -11.21 14.42 1.45
CA ASP A 16 -12.50 15.11 1.40
C ASP A 16 -13.39 14.78 2.61
N TYR A 17 -13.37 13.53 3.05
CA TYR A 17 -14.15 13.06 4.19
C TYR A 17 -13.49 13.43 5.51
N PHE A 18 -12.16 13.25 5.61
CA PHE A 18 -11.43 13.49 6.85
C PHE A 18 -11.08 14.98 7.06
N ASN A 19 -11.07 15.79 5.99
CA ASN A 19 -10.61 17.18 6.01
C ASN A 19 -9.21 17.32 6.64
N LEU A 20 -8.30 16.40 6.28
CA LEU A 20 -6.92 16.34 6.77
C LEU A 20 -5.96 16.29 5.59
N GLU A 21 -4.89 17.08 5.70
CA GLU A 21 -3.74 17.00 4.80
C GLU A 21 -2.57 16.32 5.54
N LEU A 22 -1.90 15.39 4.87
CA LEU A 22 -0.77 14.66 5.43
C LEU A 22 0.54 15.20 4.88
N SER A 23 1.47 15.56 5.77
CA SER A 23 2.85 15.91 5.40
C SER A 23 3.73 14.67 5.20
N ILE A 24 3.25 13.72 4.38
CA ILE A 24 3.92 12.44 4.10
C ILE A 24 4.14 12.31 2.60
N ASP A 25 5.39 12.07 2.21
CA ASP A 25 5.73 11.70 0.84
C ASP A 25 5.38 10.22 0.60
N THR A 26 4.22 9.99 -0.03
CA THR A 26 3.72 8.64 -0.30
C THR A 26 4.56 7.88 -1.31
N THR A 27 5.41 8.55 -2.09
CA THR A 27 6.31 7.87 -3.05
C THR A 27 7.37 7.02 -2.34
N GLN A 28 7.68 7.37 -1.08
CA GLN A 28 8.67 6.69 -0.26
C GLN A 28 8.14 5.45 0.49
N ILE A 29 6.83 5.19 0.47
CA ILE A 29 6.22 4.08 1.22
C ILE A 29 6.76 2.72 0.76
N VAL A 30 6.81 2.46 -0.54
CA VAL A 30 7.32 1.19 -1.08
C VAL A 30 8.84 1.04 -0.86
N PRO A 31 9.68 2.04 -1.18
CA PRO A 31 11.12 1.99 -0.84
C PRO A 31 11.39 1.73 0.64
N ALA A 32 10.69 2.42 1.55
CA ALA A 32 10.85 2.23 2.98
C ALA A 32 10.47 0.81 3.43
N SER A 33 9.34 0.28 2.94
CA SER A 33 8.92 -1.09 3.21
C SER A 33 9.96 -2.12 2.75
N LYS A 34 10.52 -1.94 1.54
CA LYS A 34 11.60 -2.79 1.02
C LYS A 34 12.86 -2.70 1.89
N LEU A 35 13.26 -1.51 2.31
CA LEU A 35 14.43 -1.31 3.17
C LEU A 35 14.28 -2.03 4.52
N VAL A 36 13.12 -1.88 5.17
CA VAL A 36 12.84 -2.59 6.43
C VAL A 36 12.85 -4.10 6.23
N SER A 37 12.25 -4.60 5.15
CA SER A 37 12.26 -6.03 4.83
C SER A 37 13.68 -6.55 4.61
N GLN A 38 14.53 -5.80 3.91
CA GLN A 38 15.94 -6.15 3.70
C GLN A 38 16.75 -6.18 4.99
N ILE A 39 16.58 -5.19 5.87
CA ILE A 39 17.32 -5.09 7.14
C ILE A 39 16.90 -6.20 8.09
N THR A 40 15.61 -6.50 8.16
CA THR A 40 15.05 -7.41 9.17
C THR A 40 14.97 -8.86 8.71
N GLY A 41 15.05 -9.11 7.40
CA GLY A 41 14.86 -10.44 6.80
C GLY A 41 13.40 -10.91 6.72
N PHE A 42 12.44 -10.12 7.22
CA PHE A 42 11.02 -10.46 7.13
C PHE A 42 10.45 -10.02 5.79
N ALA A 43 9.98 -10.97 4.98
CA ALA A 43 9.35 -10.68 3.70
C ALA A 43 7.97 -10.02 3.88
N VAL A 44 7.64 -9.07 3.00
CA VAL A 44 6.30 -8.48 2.93
C VAL A 44 5.34 -9.48 2.31
N GLN A 45 4.17 -9.67 2.92
CA GLN A 45 3.13 -10.53 2.36
C GLN A 45 2.71 -10.02 0.97
N PRO A 46 2.62 -10.88 -0.06
CA PRO A 46 2.33 -10.44 -1.42
C PRO A 46 1.04 -9.61 -1.56
N ASN A 47 0.03 -9.89 -0.74
CA ASN A 47 -1.27 -9.21 -0.73
C ASN A 47 -1.37 -8.08 0.30
N LYS A 48 -0.28 -7.70 0.99
CA LYS A 48 -0.31 -6.57 1.93
C LYS A 48 -0.74 -5.31 1.17
N ALA A 49 -1.74 -4.60 1.68
CA ALA A 49 -2.21 -3.39 1.04
C ALA A 49 -1.05 -2.40 0.81
N VAL A 50 -1.09 -1.69 -0.32
CA VAL A 50 -0.11 -0.68 -0.77
C VAL A 50 1.28 -1.23 -1.13
N VAL A 51 1.88 -2.09 -0.29
CA VAL A 51 3.30 -2.48 -0.40
C VAL A 51 3.53 -3.93 -0.85
N GLY A 52 2.50 -4.76 -0.86
CA GLY A 52 2.57 -6.13 -1.34
C GLY A 52 2.76 -6.21 -2.86
N ALA A 53 3.50 -7.22 -3.34
CA ALA A 53 3.77 -7.42 -4.77
C ALA A 53 2.49 -7.55 -5.63
N ASN A 54 1.40 -8.03 -5.02
CA ASN A 54 0.09 -8.22 -5.64
C ASN A 54 -0.92 -7.16 -5.21
N ALA A 55 -0.51 -6.10 -4.49
CA ALA A 55 -1.43 -5.10 -3.93
C ALA A 55 -2.29 -4.37 -4.98
N PHE A 56 -1.81 -4.30 -6.22
CA PHE A 56 -2.52 -3.69 -7.36
C PHE A 56 -2.56 -4.63 -8.58
N ALA A 57 -2.32 -5.92 -8.37
CA ALA A 57 -2.40 -6.89 -9.45
C ALA A 57 -3.86 -7.13 -9.84
N HIS A 58 -4.17 -6.98 -11.13
CA HIS A 58 -5.45 -7.41 -11.70
C HIS A 58 -5.26 -8.75 -12.40
N ALA A 59 -6.11 -9.73 -12.11
CA ALA A 59 -6.09 -11.01 -12.80
C ALA A 59 -6.56 -10.82 -14.25
N SER A 60 -5.63 -10.74 -15.20
CA SER A 60 -5.95 -10.61 -16.63
C SER A 60 -6.28 -11.97 -17.29
N GLY A 61 -7.08 -12.80 -16.61
CA GLY A 61 -7.47 -14.14 -17.07
C GLY A 61 -8.98 -14.26 -17.23
N ILE A 62 -9.43 -14.30 -18.50
CA ILE A 62 -10.71 -14.84 -18.99
C ILE A 62 -11.92 -14.62 -18.05
N HIS A 63 -12.38 -13.38 -17.95
CA HIS A 63 -13.79 -13.08 -17.67
C HIS A 63 -14.32 -12.26 -18.85
N GLN A 64 -14.42 -12.91 -20.00
CA GLN A 64 -15.17 -12.45 -21.17
C GLN A 64 -16.34 -13.42 -21.35
N ASP A 65 -17.28 -13.37 -20.41
CA ASP A 65 -18.66 -13.83 -20.57
C ASP A 65 -19.51 -12.79 -19.81
N GLY A 66 -20.03 -11.82 -20.58
CA GLY A 66 -20.82 -10.68 -20.11
C GLY A 66 -21.00 -9.66 -21.21
#